data_AF-A0A519EN63-F1
#
_entry.id   AF-A0A519EN63-F1
#
_cell.length_a   1.000
_cell.length_b   1.000
_cell.length_c   1.000
_cell.angle_alpha   90.00
_cell.angle_beta   90.00
_cell.angle_gamma   90.00
#
_symmetry.space_group_name_H-M   'P 1'
#
loop_
_entity.id
_entity.type
_entity.pdbx_description
1 polymer ?
#
loop_
_entity_poly.entity_id
_entity_poly.type
_entity_poly.pdbx_seq_one_letter_code
_entity_poly.pdbx_strand_id
1 'polypeptide(L)' 'MAHTNIRSALFVPGSRPDRFAKALAAGADAVIVDFEDAVEEP' A
#
# COMPACT_ATOMS: atom_id res chain seq x y z
N MET A 1 14.27 15.24 -0.34
CA MET A 1 13.22 16.11 -0.90
C MET A 1 12.03 15.23 -1.20
N ALA A 2 10.84 15.55 -0.66
CA ALA A 2 9.64 14.84 -1.04
C ALA A 2 9.44 15.06 -2.55
N HIS A 3 9.42 13.97 -3.33
CA HIS A 3 9.05 14.06 -4.73
C HIS A 3 7.60 14.56 -4.76
N THR A 4 7.36 15.75 -5.30
CA THR A 4 6.02 16.36 -5.41
C THR A 4 5.11 15.63 -6.39
N ASN A 5 5.63 14.64 -7.12
CA ASN A 5 4.89 13.86 -8.08
C ASN A 5 4.89 12.37 -7.69
N ILE A 6 3.72 11.84 -7.35
CA ILE A 6 3.49 10.41 -7.10
C ILE A 6 3.04 9.79 -8.42
N ARG A 7 3.94 9.04 -9.06
CA ARG A 7 3.67 8.35 -10.33
C ARG A 7 3.05 6.99 -10.11
N SER A 8 3.26 6.40 -8.93
CA SER A 8 2.69 5.11 -8.55
C SER A 8 2.34 5.06 -7.05
N ALA A 9 1.13 4.57 -6.76
CA ALA A 9 0.68 4.26 -5.41
C ALA A 9 0.25 2.79 -5.37
N LEU A 10 0.81 2.01 -4.45
CA LEU A 10 0.51 0.59 -4.28
C LEU A 10 -0.44 0.40 -3.09
N PHE A 11 -1.67 -0.03 -3.39
CA PHE A 11 -2.66 -0.39 -2.37
C PHE A 11 -2.42 -1.81 -1.84
N VAL A 12 -2.49 -1.98 -0.53
CA VAL A 12 -2.26 -3.26 0.15
C VAL A 12 -3.38 -3.51 1.17
N PRO A 13 -4.03 -4.69 1.17
CA PRO A 13 -5.07 -5.00 2.15
C PRO A 13 -4.57 -4.89 3.59
N GLY A 14 -5.27 -4.12 4.42
CA GLY A 14 -4.97 -3.92 5.85
C GLY A 14 -5.10 -5.20 6.67
N SER A 15 -5.89 -6.17 6.19
CA SER A 15 -6.02 -7.52 6.76
C SER A 15 -4.83 -8.44 6.47
N ARG A 16 -3.85 -8.01 5.66
CA ARG A 16 -2.71 -8.82 5.19
C ARG A 16 -1.35 -8.20 5.54
N PRO A 17 -0.98 -8.14 6.83
CA PRO A 17 0.28 -7.55 7.28
C PRO A 17 1.52 -8.27 6.73
N ASP A 18 1.40 -9.54 6.35
CA ASP A 18 2.45 -10.31 5.67
C ASP A 18 2.90 -9.68 4.33
N ARG A 19 2.07 -8.81 3.73
CA ARG A 19 2.35 -8.16 2.45
C ARG A 19 3.09 -6.83 2.59
N PHE A 20 3.13 -6.22 3.77
CA PHE A 20 3.63 -4.85 3.95
C PHE A 20 5.11 -4.72 3.60
N ALA A 21 5.94 -5.64 4.10
CA ALA A 21 7.38 -5.66 3.81
C ALA A 21 7.66 -5.78 2.30
N LYS A 22 6.90 -6.62 1.59
CA LYS A 22 7.01 -6.78 0.14
C LYS A 22 6.58 -5.51 -0.60
N ALA A 23 5.51 -4.85 -0.16
CA ALA A 23 5.02 -3.61 -0.77
C ALA A 23 6.01 -2.46 -0.61
N LEU A 24 6.62 -2.32 0.57
CA LEU A 24 7.68 -1.32 0.81
C LEU A 24 8.92 -1.56 -0.07
N ALA A 25 9.21 -2.82 -0.41
CA ALA A 25 10.30 -3.19 -1.31
C ALA A 25 9.94 -3.07 -2.82
N ALA A 26 8.68 -2.77 -3.17
CA ALA A 26 8.21 -2.79 -4.55
C ALA A 26 8.61 -1.57 -5.39
N GLY A 27 9.15 -0.51 -4.77
CA GLY A 27 9.59 0.70 -5.45
C GLY A 27 8.46 1.62 -5.92
N ALA A 28 7.26 1.50 -5.33
CA ALA A 28 6.19 2.47 -5.53
C ALA A 28 6.55 3.81 -4.86
N ASP A 29 6.09 4.92 -5.45
CA ASP A 29 6.32 6.25 -4.85
C ASP A 29 5.54 6.39 -3.52
N ALA A 30 4.41 5.69 -3.37
CA ALA A 30 3.68 5.53 -2.11
C ALA A 30 3.12 4.11 -1.93
N VAL A 31 2.98 3.69 -0.68
CA VAL A 31 2.25 2.47 -0.28
C VAL A 31 1.08 2.90 0.61
N ILE A 32 -0.13 2.45 0.27
CA ILE A 32 -1.37 2.77 0.98
C ILE A 32 -1.91 1.48 1.58
N VAL A 33 -2.04 1.43 2.90
CA VAL A 33 -2.70 0.31 3.58
C VAL A 33 -4.20 0.59 3.57
N ASP A 34 -4.94 -0.27 2.88
CA ASP A 34 -6.37 -0.11 2.66
C ASP A 34 -7.17 -0.94 3.66
N PHE A 35 -7.95 -0.26 4.50
CA PHE A 35 -8.85 -0.86 5.48
C PHE A 35 -10.32 -0.83 5.05
N GLU A 36 -10.62 -0.32 3.85
CA GLU A 36 -11.95 -0.28 3.26
C GLU A 36 -12.14 -1.51 2.35
N ASP A 37 -12.27 -1.33 1.04
CA ASP A 37 -12.72 -2.34 0.07
C ASP A 37 -11.79 -3.57 -0.04
N ALA A 38 -10.55 -3.45 0.45
CA ALA A 38 -9.59 -4.55 0.45
C ALA A 38 -9.72 -5.52 1.65
N VAL A 39 -10.65 -5.27 2.59
CA VAL A 39 -10.88 -6.10 3.77
C VAL A 39 -12.23 -6.81 3.67
N GLU A 40 -12.27 -8.10 4.01
CA GLU A 40 -13.50 -8.89 4.00
C GLU A 40 -14.44 -8.43 5.13
N GLU A 41 -15.73 -8.27 4.81
CA GLU A 41 -16.77 -7.99 5.80
C GLU A 41 -17.06 -9.25 6.65
N PRO A 42 -17.48 -9.09 7.92
CA PRO A 42 -17.79 -10.22 8.82
C PRO A 42 -18.90 -11.16 8.34
#